data_AF-A0A936IM24-F1
#
_entry.id   AF-A0A936IM24-F1
#
_cell.length_a   1.000
_cell.length_b   1.000
_cell.length_c   1.000
_cell.angle_alpha   90.00
_cell.angle_beta   90.00
_cell.angle_gamma   90.00
#
_symmetry.space_group_name_H-M   'P 1'
#
loop_
_entity.id
_entity.type
_entity.pdbx_description
1 polymer ?
#
loop_
_entity_poly.entity_id
_entity_poly.type
_entity_poly.pdbx_seq_one_letter_code
_entity_poly.pdbx_strand_id
1 'polypeptide(L)'
;MATEKQIAANRRNAQNSTGPRTPEGKAASSCNAAVTGLFSRHLVLTGVEDPAEFQALLDGLIEDFQPQSAHQQILVTRYARQLWLSQRIARMECAIAQSQIDEAWQNFWGNQPLPDDPAEHDEIASRVLADTWVADASGSRILERLQKHAAIVERQIARSLRMLRREMPLQQNREIEPISSVEPEPPGREEPAPSPEIAKTNPISEASSPRPAACTRCHNIRRRAPRLAPRLKAFLEIRRNRRRAA
;
A
#
# COMPACT_ATOMS: atom_id res chain seq x y z
N MET A 1 -32.89 10.05 16.44
CA MET A 1 -32.37 10.99 17.46
C MET A 1 -31.49 10.23 18.43
N ALA A 2 -30.45 10.86 18.99
CA ALA A 2 -29.59 10.21 19.99
C ALA A 2 -30.35 10.05 21.31
N THR A 3 -30.21 8.90 21.97
CA THR A 3 -30.90 8.61 23.24
C THR A 3 -30.27 9.41 24.39
N GLU A 4 -31.01 9.61 25.48
CA GLU A 4 -30.51 10.31 26.67
C GLU A 4 -29.23 9.66 27.23
N LYS A 5 -29.14 8.32 27.18
CA LYS A 5 -27.93 7.57 27.53
C LYS A 5 -26.75 7.92 26.62
N GLN A 6 -26.97 8.05 25.31
CA GLN A 6 -25.92 8.45 24.36
C GLN A 6 -25.47 9.90 24.61
N ILE A 7 -26.39 10.81 24.94
CA ILE A 7 -26.08 12.22 25.26
C ILE A 7 -25.25 12.32 26.54
N ALA A 8 -25.63 11.61 27.61
CA ALA A 8 -24.89 11.61 28.87
C ALA A 8 -23.48 11.01 28.70
N ALA A 9 -23.35 9.92 27.92
CA ALA A 9 -22.06 9.32 27.59
C ALA A 9 -21.17 10.28 26.77
N ASN A 10 -21.74 10.96 25.76
CA ASN A 10 -21.00 11.94 24.95
C ASN A 10 -20.51 13.12 25.79
N ARG A 11 -21.31 13.63 26.75
CA ARG A 11 -20.87 14.71 27.66
C ARG A 11 -19.70 14.28 28.54
N ARG A 12 -19.76 13.07 29.12
CA ARG A 12 -18.67 12.54 29.95
C ARG A 12 -17.40 12.28 29.14
N ASN A 13 -17.53 11.76 27.92
CA ASN A 13 -16.39 11.55 27.02
C ASN A 13 -15.76 12.87 26.54
N ALA A 14 -16.57 13.91 26.33
CA ALA A 14 -16.10 15.23 25.95
C ALA A 14 -15.26 15.91 27.05
N GLN A 15 -15.58 15.68 28.33
CA GLN A 15 -14.79 16.18 29.46
C GLN A 15 -13.38 15.55 29.53
N ASN A 16 -13.24 14.31 29.06
CA ASN A 16 -11.97 13.58 29.03
C ASN A 16 -11.17 13.76 27.72
N SER A 17 -11.80 14.32 26.67
CA SER A 17 -11.23 14.49 25.33
C SER A 17 -11.11 15.98 25.01
N THR A 18 -10.32 16.73 25.77
CA THR A 18 -10.20 18.19 25.61
C THR A 18 -9.35 18.62 24.41
N GLY A 19 -8.80 17.66 23.67
CA GLY A 19 -7.92 17.88 22.53
C GLY A 19 -6.66 18.67 22.92
N PRO A 20 -5.73 18.89 21.98
CA PRO A 20 -4.59 19.76 22.22
C PRO A 20 -5.08 21.22 22.31
N ARG A 21 -4.86 21.86 23.47
CA ARG A 21 -5.29 23.25 23.73
C ARG A 21 -4.20 24.28 23.47
N THR A 22 -2.93 23.85 23.41
CA THR A 22 -1.78 24.72 23.16
C THR A 22 -1.46 24.82 21.66
N PRO A 23 -0.89 25.93 21.17
CA PRO A 23 -0.39 26.03 19.81
C PRO A 23 0.57 24.89 19.44
N GLU A 24 1.46 24.51 20.35
CA GLU A 24 2.44 23.44 20.19
C GLU A 24 1.76 22.07 20.15
N GLY A 25 0.76 21.85 21.00
CA GLY A 25 -0.04 20.61 21.00
C GLY A 25 -0.90 20.49 19.75
N LYS A 26 -1.43 21.61 19.25
CA LYS A 26 -2.19 21.65 17.99
C LYS A 26 -1.28 21.37 16.79
N ALA A 27 -0.06 21.94 16.78
CA ALA A 27 0.95 21.65 15.77
C ALA A 27 1.41 20.19 15.82
N ALA A 28 1.65 19.64 17.03
CA ALA A 28 2.00 18.23 17.19
C ALA A 28 0.87 17.29 16.70
N SER A 29 -0.38 17.62 17.04
CA SER A 29 -1.55 16.85 16.58
C SER A 29 -1.80 16.99 15.07
N SER A 30 -1.55 18.17 14.47
CA SER A 30 -1.68 18.36 13.03
C SER A 30 -0.58 17.63 12.25
N CYS A 31 0.62 17.53 12.81
CA CYS A 31 1.70 16.71 12.29
C CYS A 31 1.37 15.21 12.36
N ASN A 32 0.64 14.73 13.37
CA ASN A 32 0.23 13.30 13.42
C ASN A 32 -0.66 12.89 12.24
N ALA A 33 -1.48 13.80 11.70
CA ALA A 33 -2.26 13.56 10.48
C ALA A 33 -1.44 13.75 9.19
N ALA A 34 -0.38 14.56 9.23
CA ALA A 34 0.46 14.84 8.07
C ALA A 34 1.62 13.84 7.88
N VAL A 35 2.05 13.14 8.94
CA VAL A 35 3.37 12.49 8.97
C VAL A 35 3.34 10.96 8.79
N THR A 36 2.26 10.23 9.08
CA THR A 36 2.32 8.74 8.98
C THR A 36 1.07 8.04 8.47
N GLY A 37 1.26 7.21 7.44
CA GLY A 37 0.41 6.07 7.12
C GLY A 37 -0.85 6.39 6.31
N LEU A 38 -1.95 5.73 6.69
CA LEU A 38 -3.20 5.67 5.95
C LEU A 38 -3.88 7.03 5.71
N PHE A 39 -3.72 7.98 6.63
CA PHE A 39 -4.36 9.29 6.60
C PHE A 39 -3.43 10.42 6.14
N SER A 40 -2.26 10.08 5.60
CA SER A 40 -1.33 11.09 5.10
C SER A 40 -2.02 12.02 4.11
N ARG A 41 -1.76 13.32 4.27
CA ARG A 41 -2.18 14.34 3.31
C ARG A 41 -1.44 14.19 1.97
N HIS A 42 -0.30 13.50 1.98
CA HIS A 42 0.51 13.26 0.81
C HIS A 42 -0.05 12.11 -0.03
N LEU A 43 -0.14 12.36 -1.34
CA LEU A 43 -0.56 11.37 -2.33
C LEU A 43 0.41 10.18 -2.35
N VAL A 44 1.71 10.49 -2.39
CA VAL A 44 2.83 9.54 -2.32
C VAL A 44 3.64 9.82 -1.06
N LEU A 45 3.96 8.77 -0.30
CA LEU A 45 4.80 8.83 0.89
C LEU A 45 6.28 8.74 0.52
N THR A 46 6.90 9.89 0.25
CA THR A 46 8.31 9.94 -0.17
C THR A 46 9.24 9.24 0.83
N GLY A 47 10.12 8.37 0.32
CA GLY A 47 11.08 7.57 1.10
C GLY A 47 10.61 6.15 1.45
N VAL A 48 9.32 5.85 1.30
CA VAL A 48 8.78 4.47 1.37
C VAL A 48 7.99 4.07 0.13
N GLU A 49 7.50 5.06 -0.62
CA GLU A 49 6.83 4.91 -1.89
C GLU A 49 7.59 5.67 -2.97
N ASP A 50 7.56 5.16 -4.20
CA ASP A 50 8.18 5.77 -5.36
C ASP A 50 7.17 6.67 -6.11
N PRO A 51 7.42 7.98 -6.23
CA PRO A 51 6.62 8.86 -7.07
C PRO A 51 6.54 8.42 -8.53
N ALA A 52 7.56 7.76 -9.06
CA ALA A 52 7.58 7.28 -10.44
C ALA A 52 6.58 6.13 -10.66
N GLU A 53 6.42 5.22 -9.69
CA GLU A 53 5.39 4.18 -9.73
C GLU A 53 3.97 4.78 -9.77
N PHE A 54 3.71 5.82 -8.96
CA PHE A 54 2.42 6.51 -8.98
C PHE A 54 2.20 7.23 -10.32
N GLN A 55 3.23 7.89 -10.85
CA GLN A 55 3.14 8.56 -12.14
C GLN A 55 2.87 7.57 -13.27
N ALA A 56 3.56 6.43 -13.30
CA ALA A 56 3.31 5.36 -14.27
C ALA A 56 1.88 4.80 -14.19
N LEU A 57 1.35 4.62 -12.98
CA LEU A 57 -0.06 4.26 -12.79
C LEU A 57 -1.00 5.31 -13.39
N LEU A 58 -0.74 6.59 -13.13
CA LEU A 58 -1.56 7.68 -13.65
C LEU A 58 -1.48 7.77 -15.18
N ASP A 59 -0.28 7.65 -15.75
CA ASP A 59 -0.04 7.72 -17.18
C ASP A 59 -0.75 6.58 -17.92
N GLY A 60 -0.64 5.35 -17.41
CA GLY A 60 -1.37 4.21 -17.96
C GLY A 60 -2.89 4.40 -17.90
N LEU A 61 -3.41 4.97 -16.81
CA LEU A 61 -4.84 5.29 -16.72
C LEU A 61 -5.24 6.43 -17.67
N ILE A 62 -4.38 7.41 -17.92
CA ILE A 62 -4.63 8.46 -18.91
C ILE A 62 -4.65 7.87 -20.32
N GLU A 63 -3.77 6.92 -20.62
CA GLU A 63 -3.73 6.20 -21.90
C GLU A 63 -4.98 5.36 -22.12
N ASP A 64 -5.41 4.60 -21.10
CA ASP A 64 -6.61 3.76 -21.15
C ASP A 64 -7.88 4.58 -21.35
N PHE A 65 -7.97 5.72 -20.66
CA PHE A 65 -9.22 6.47 -20.56
C PHE A 65 -9.31 7.67 -21.52
N GLN A 66 -8.18 8.17 -22.02
CA GLN A 66 -8.08 9.31 -22.95
C GLN A 66 -8.98 10.50 -22.57
N PRO A 67 -8.81 11.09 -21.37
CA PRO A 67 -9.66 12.19 -20.92
C PRO A 67 -9.47 13.44 -21.79
N GLN A 68 -10.56 13.91 -22.41
CA GLN A 68 -10.56 15.07 -23.32
C GLN A 68 -10.91 16.38 -22.62
N SER A 69 -11.59 16.32 -21.47
CA SER A 69 -11.96 17.49 -20.67
C SER A 69 -11.25 17.51 -19.32
N ALA A 70 -11.12 18.71 -18.74
CA ALA A 70 -10.58 18.88 -17.39
C ALA A 70 -11.36 18.07 -16.34
N HIS A 71 -12.69 17.95 -16.50
CA HIS A 71 -13.52 17.13 -15.61
C HIS A 71 -13.13 15.64 -15.69
N GLN A 72 -12.94 15.10 -16.90
CA GLN A 72 -12.48 13.73 -17.09
C GLN A 72 -11.08 13.50 -16.51
N GLN A 73 -10.15 14.45 -16.70
CA GLN A 73 -8.81 14.38 -16.10
C GLN A 73 -8.85 14.32 -14.57
N ILE A 74 -9.73 15.11 -13.94
CA ILE A 74 -9.96 15.07 -12.49
C ILE A 74 -10.49 13.70 -12.06
N LEU A 75 -11.42 13.10 -12.82
CA LEU A 75 -11.96 11.78 -12.51
C LEU A 75 -10.90 10.68 -12.64
N VAL A 76 -10.04 10.73 -13.67
CA VAL A 76 -8.94 9.76 -13.86
C VAL A 76 -7.93 9.87 -12.72
N THR A 77 -7.50 11.10 -12.41
CA THR A 77 -6.59 11.37 -11.30
C THR A 77 -7.17 10.90 -9.96
N ARG A 78 -8.47 11.13 -9.75
CA ARG A 78 -9.17 10.65 -8.55
C ARG A 78 -9.17 9.13 -8.48
N TYR A 79 -9.40 8.43 -9.59
CA TYR A 79 -9.37 6.98 -9.64
C TYR A 79 -7.98 6.42 -9.35
N ALA A 80 -6.94 6.98 -9.99
CA ALA A 80 -5.53 6.65 -9.73
C ALA A 80 -5.17 6.77 -8.24
N ARG A 81 -5.59 7.88 -7.60
CA ARG A 81 -5.38 8.09 -6.16
C ARG A 81 -6.03 7.01 -5.29
N GLN A 82 -7.23 6.55 -5.63
CA GLN A 82 -7.91 5.52 -4.85
C GLN A 82 -7.25 4.15 -5.03
N LEU A 83 -6.82 3.82 -6.26
CA LEU A 83 -6.04 2.61 -6.52
C LEU A 83 -4.72 2.62 -5.74
N TRP A 84 -4.00 3.74 -5.74
CA TRP A 84 -2.77 3.90 -4.96
C TRP A 84 -3.00 3.67 -3.47
N LEU A 85 -4.07 4.26 -2.91
CA LEU A 85 -4.41 4.08 -1.51
C LEU A 85 -4.80 2.63 -1.17
N SER A 86 -5.47 1.93 -2.08
CA SER A 86 -5.79 0.51 -1.92
C SER A 86 -4.52 -0.35 -1.90
N GLN A 87 -3.56 -0.10 -2.79
CA GLN A 87 -2.26 -0.79 -2.77
C GLN A 87 -1.50 -0.52 -1.47
N ARG A 88 -1.50 0.73 -1.00
CA ARG A 88 -0.90 1.09 0.30
C ARG A 88 -1.53 0.32 1.45
N ILE A 89 -2.87 0.24 1.50
CA ILE A 89 -3.58 -0.52 2.53
C ILE A 89 -3.16 -1.99 2.49
N ALA A 90 -3.14 -2.63 1.32
CA ALA A 90 -2.72 -4.03 1.18
C ALA A 90 -1.26 -4.24 1.64
N ARG A 91 -0.33 -3.35 1.26
CA ARG A 91 1.07 -3.39 1.73
C ARG A 91 1.15 -3.25 3.26
N MET A 92 0.35 -2.36 3.85
CA MET A 92 0.27 -2.20 5.31
C MET A 92 -0.32 -3.43 6.00
N GLU A 93 -1.39 -4.03 5.47
CA GLU A 93 -2.00 -5.24 6.02
C GLU A 93 -1.00 -6.39 6.08
N CYS A 94 -0.29 -6.63 4.98
CA CYS A 94 0.76 -7.65 4.89
C CYS A 94 1.89 -7.38 5.90
N ALA A 95 2.41 -6.15 5.95
CA ALA A 95 3.51 -5.81 6.87
C ALA A 95 3.11 -5.93 8.35
N ILE A 96 1.87 -5.56 8.70
CA ILE A 96 1.35 -5.72 10.07
C ILE A 96 1.18 -7.20 10.39
N ALA A 97 0.58 -7.98 9.49
CA ALA A 97 0.40 -9.42 9.70
C ALA A 97 1.75 -10.12 9.86
N GLN A 98 2.72 -9.81 8.99
CA GLN A 98 4.08 -10.37 9.09
C GLN A 98 4.74 -10.00 10.42
N SER A 99 4.67 -8.75 10.85
CA SER A 99 5.23 -8.33 12.14
C SER A 99 4.58 -9.06 13.33
N GLN A 100 3.29 -9.36 13.26
CA GLN A 100 2.60 -10.13 14.30
C GLN A 100 3.01 -11.61 14.26
N ILE A 101 3.16 -12.18 13.06
CA ILE A 101 3.66 -13.56 12.86
C ILE A 101 5.06 -13.69 13.44
N ASP A 102 5.96 -12.77 13.12
CA ASP A 102 7.34 -12.77 13.62
C ASP A 102 7.38 -12.68 15.16
N GLU A 103 6.54 -11.82 15.75
CA GLU A 103 6.42 -11.70 17.20
C GLU A 103 5.85 -12.99 17.85
N ALA A 104 4.79 -13.56 17.27
CA ALA A 104 4.21 -14.82 17.75
C ALA A 104 5.23 -15.97 17.64
N TRP A 105 5.94 -16.06 16.52
CA TRP A 105 7.01 -17.01 16.31
C TRP A 105 8.06 -16.91 17.41
N GLN A 106 8.63 -15.72 17.60
CA GLN A 106 9.64 -15.48 18.63
C GLN A 106 9.16 -15.82 20.04
N ASN A 107 7.89 -15.52 20.35
CA ASN A 107 7.33 -15.77 21.68
C ASN A 107 7.13 -17.26 22.00
N PHE A 108 6.73 -18.07 21.01
CA PHE A 108 6.37 -19.47 21.24
C PHE A 108 7.47 -20.46 20.87
N TRP A 109 8.30 -20.13 19.88
CA TRP A 109 9.31 -21.02 19.29
C TRP A 109 10.73 -20.48 19.43
N GLY A 110 10.90 -19.22 19.84
CA GLY A 110 12.21 -18.61 19.99
C GLY A 110 12.97 -18.53 18.67
N ASN A 111 14.26 -18.89 18.68
CA ASN A 111 15.12 -18.92 17.49
C ASN A 111 15.16 -20.31 16.84
N GLN A 112 14.17 -21.18 17.08
CA GLN A 112 14.15 -22.46 16.41
C GLN A 112 13.88 -22.29 14.90
N PRO A 113 14.59 -23.04 14.04
CA PRO A 113 14.29 -23.07 12.62
C PRO A 113 12.92 -23.71 12.39
N LEU A 114 12.30 -23.32 11.28
CA LEU A 114 11.09 -23.94 10.77
C LEU A 114 11.39 -25.41 10.43
N PRO A 115 10.53 -26.38 10.76
CA PRO A 115 10.75 -27.77 10.38
C PRO A 115 10.83 -27.94 8.87
N ASP A 116 11.70 -28.84 8.40
CA ASP A 116 11.83 -29.17 6.98
C ASP A 116 10.67 -30.04 6.47
N ASP A 117 9.98 -30.76 7.36
CA ASP A 117 8.81 -31.56 7.02
C ASP A 117 7.61 -30.66 6.67
N PRO A 118 7.02 -30.78 5.46
CA PRO A 118 5.91 -29.92 5.04
C PRO A 118 4.65 -30.05 5.92
N ALA A 119 4.37 -31.23 6.48
CA ALA A 119 3.18 -31.43 7.31
C ALA A 119 3.34 -30.76 8.67
N GLU A 120 4.50 -30.94 9.32
CA GLU A 120 4.84 -30.20 10.55
C GLU A 120 4.88 -28.68 10.31
N HIS A 121 5.42 -28.24 9.17
CA HIS A 121 5.44 -26.83 8.79
C HIS A 121 4.03 -26.23 8.70
N ASP A 122 3.09 -26.91 8.05
CA ASP A 122 1.72 -26.41 7.86
C ASP A 122 0.93 -26.36 9.18
N GLU A 123 1.12 -27.36 10.06
CA GLU A 123 0.52 -27.36 11.40
C GLU A 123 1.01 -26.16 12.22
N ILE A 124 2.32 -25.90 12.20
CA ILE A 124 2.91 -24.78 12.92
C ILE A 124 2.44 -23.45 12.34
N ALA A 125 2.46 -23.29 11.02
CA ALA A 125 1.99 -22.10 10.34
C ALA A 125 0.53 -21.79 10.72
N SER A 126 -0.34 -22.80 10.66
CA SER A 126 -1.75 -22.69 11.06
C SER A 126 -1.90 -22.23 12.51
N ARG A 127 -1.10 -22.77 13.43
CA ARG A 127 -1.12 -22.37 14.84
C ARG A 127 -0.65 -20.93 15.06
N VAL A 128 0.42 -20.53 14.38
CA VAL A 128 0.94 -19.16 14.45
C VAL A 128 -0.09 -18.17 13.93
N LEU A 129 -0.73 -18.46 12.78
CA LEU A 129 -1.83 -17.64 12.24
C LEU A 129 -3.02 -17.54 13.20
N ALA A 130 -3.38 -18.61 13.90
CA ALA A 130 -4.44 -18.57 14.91
C ALA A 130 -4.07 -17.68 16.12
N ASP A 131 -2.84 -17.81 16.63
CA ASP A 131 -2.36 -17.01 17.77
C ASP A 131 -2.23 -15.52 17.43
N THR A 132 -1.80 -15.17 16.21
CA THR A 132 -1.76 -13.75 15.76
C THR A 132 -3.15 -13.15 15.70
N TRP A 133 -4.14 -13.89 15.16
CA TRP A 133 -5.53 -13.44 15.13
C TRP A 133 -6.08 -13.19 16.54
N VAL A 134 -5.87 -14.14 17.47
CA VAL A 134 -6.32 -13.99 18.86
C VAL A 134 -5.66 -12.79 19.53
N ALA A 135 -4.37 -12.55 19.27
CA ALA A 135 -3.63 -11.41 19.81
C ALA A 135 -4.17 -10.07 19.28
N ASP A 136 -4.41 -9.91 17.97
CA ASP A 136 -4.97 -8.69 17.40
C ASP A 136 -6.39 -8.42 17.92
N ALA A 137 -7.23 -9.45 17.93
CA ALA A 137 -8.62 -9.38 18.39
C ALA A 137 -8.74 -8.97 19.87
N SER A 138 -7.76 -9.38 20.70
CA SER A 138 -7.66 -9.07 22.12
C SER A 138 -7.02 -7.70 22.42
N GLY A 139 -6.33 -7.12 21.43
CA GLY A 139 -5.57 -5.89 21.55
C GLY A 139 -6.21 -4.70 20.84
N SER A 140 -5.43 -4.07 19.95
CA SER A 140 -5.80 -2.83 19.27
C SER A 140 -6.73 -3.01 18.05
N ARG A 141 -6.94 -4.27 17.62
CA ARG A 141 -7.73 -4.65 16.45
C ARG A 141 -7.33 -3.88 15.21
N ILE A 142 -6.02 -3.78 14.99
CA ILE A 142 -5.47 -2.89 13.97
C ILE A 142 -5.80 -3.41 12.57
N LEU A 143 -5.80 -4.73 12.38
CA LEU A 143 -6.16 -5.35 11.11
C LEU A 143 -7.64 -5.15 10.80
N GLU A 144 -8.54 -5.35 11.78
CA GLU A 144 -9.98 -5.07 11.61
C GLU A 144 -10.23 -3.61 11.21
N ARG A 145 -9.53 -2.66 11.84
CA ARG A 145 -9.64 -1.23 11.51
C ARG A 145 -9.12 -0.94 10.11
N LEU A 146 -8.03 -1.56 9.70
CA LEU A 146 -7.44 -1.39 8.38
C LEU A 146 -8.35 -1.97 7.28
N GLN A 147 -8.92 -3.16 7.50
CA GLN A 147 -9.91 -3.78 6.62
C GLN A 147 -11.16 -2.90 6.44
N LYS A 148 -11.64 -2.24 7.51
CA LYS A 148 -12.75 -1.27 7.38
C LYS A 148 -12.40 -0.12 6.45
N HIS A 149 -11.15 0.36 6.49
CA HIS A 149 -10.68 1.39 5.57
C HIS A 149 -10.49 0.85 4.15
N ALA A 150 -9.99 -0.37 3.98
CA ALA A 150 -9.94 -1.06 2.69
C ALA A 150 -11.32 -1.07 2.02
N ALA A 151 -12.35 -1.52 2.74
CA ALA A 151 -13.72 -1.56 2.23
C ALA A 151 -14.27 -0.16 1.87
N ILE A 152 -13.87 0.90 2.58
CA ILE A 152 -14.24 2.27 2.21
C ILE A 152 -13.58 2.66 0.89
N VAL A 153 -12.28 2.39 0.74
CA VAL A 153 -11.51 2.73 -0.46
C VAL A 153 -12.03 1.94 -1.67
N GLU A 154 -12.30 0.65 -1.54
CA GLU A 154 -12.90 -0.18 -2.60
C GLU A 154 -14.24 0.38 -3.08
N ARG A 155 -15.11 0.80 -2.16
CA ARG A 155 -16.36 1.48 -2.52
C ARG A 155 -16.12 2.79 -3.26
N GLN A 156 -15.06 3.52 -2.90
CA GLN A 156 -14.67 4.75 -3.61
C GLN A 156 -14.13 4.44 -5.01
N ILE A 157 -13.28 3.42 -5.17
CA ILE A 157 -12.77 2.91 -6.45
C ILE A 157 -13.94 2.57 -7.38
N ALA A 158 -14.88 1.74 -6.91
CA ALA A 158 -16.05 1.35 -7.69
C ALA A 158 -16.91 2.55 -8.08
N ARG A 159 -17.06 3.54 -7.19
CA ARG A 159 -17.79 4.77 -7.50
C ARG A 159 -17.07 5.62 -8.56
N SER A 160 -15.77 5.85 -8.41
CA SER A 160 -14.98 6.62 -9.40
C SER A 160 -14.96 5.95 -10.76
N LEU A 161 -14.83 4.62 -10.80
CA LEU A 161 -14.85 3.86 -12.06
C LEU A 161 -16.22 3.96 -12.76
N ARG A 162 -17.33 3.85 -11.99
CA ARG A 162 -18.67 4.07 -12.56
C ARG A 162 -18.85 5.47 -13.11
N MET A 163 -18.34 6.49 -12.43
CA MET A 163 -18.39 7.88 -12.92
C MET A 163 -17.57 8.04 -14.20
N LEU A 164 -16.35 7.49 -14.24
CA LEU A 164 -15.50 7.52 -15.44
C LEU A 164 -16.17 6.83 -16.63
N ARG A 165 -16.70 5.62 -16.45
CA ARG A 165 -17.40 4.89 -17.51
C ARG A 165 -18.65 5.62 -18.02
N ARG A 166 -19.32 6.39 -17.17
CA ARG A 166 -20.50 7.18 -17.55
C ARG A 166 -20.10 8.42 -18.37
N GLU A 167 -19.05 9.12 -17.94
CA GLU A 167 -18.59 10.37 -18.56
C GLU A 167 -17.69 10.14 -19.78
N MET A 168 -17.32 8.88 -20.05
CA MET A 168 -16.49 8.49 -21.19
C MET A 168 -17.20 7.36 -21.94
N PRO A 169 -18.23 7.70 -22.73
CA PRO A 169 -18.96 6.72 -23.51
C PRO A 169 -18.03 6.18 -24.59
N LEU A 170 -17.61 4.93 -24.41
CA LEU A 170 -17.19 3.99 -25.46
C LEU A 170 -15.86 4.29 -26.18
N GLN A 171 -14.75 3.79 -25.63
CA GLN A 171 -13.69 3.21 -26.47
C GLN A 171 -13.99 1.75 -26.88
N GLN A 172 -15.06 1.13 -26.34
CA GLN A 172 -15.45 -0.25 -26.68
C GLN A 172 -15.95 -0.44 -28.12
N ASN A 173 -16.16 0.65 -28.87
CA ASN A 173 -16.48 0.64 -30.30
C ASN A 173 -15.31 1.11 -31.18
N ARG A 174 -14.04 0.86 -30.79
CA ARG A 174 -12.97 0.85 -31.81
C ARG A 174 -13.16 -0.41 -32.65
N GLU A 175 -13.98 -0.24 -33.67
CA GLU A 175 -14.07 -1.07 -34.85
C GLU A 175 -12.68 -1.65 -35.17
N ILE A 176 -12.57 -2.96 -35.10
CA ILE A 176 -11.64 -3.67 -35.98
C ILE A 176 -12.23 -3.39 -37.37
N GLU A 177 -11.73 -2.36 -38.05
CA GLU A 177 -11.91 -2.22 -39.49
C GLU A 177 -11.58 -3.60 -40.09
N PRO A 178 -12.53 -4.30 -40.72
CA PRO A 178 -12.22 -5.57 -41.35
C PRO A 178 -11.13 -5.28 -42.36
N ILE A 179 -9.99 -5.95 -42.22
CA ILE A 179 -8.85 -5.86 -43.14
C ILE A 179 -9.41 -6.12 -44.55
N SER A 180 -9.67 -5.04 -45.28
CA SER A 180 -10.05 -5.10 -46.69
C SER A 180 -8.88 -5.77 -47.40
N SER A 181 -9.20 -6.88 -48.04
CA SER A 181 -8.32 -7.74 -48.83
C SER A 181 -7.26 -6.94 -49.58
N VAL A 182 -6.02 -7.01 -49.09
CA VAL A 182 -4.84 -6.68 -49.91
C VAL A 182 -4.59 -7.89 -50.81
N GLU A 183 -4.95 -7.79 -52.08
CA GLU A 183 -4.45 -8.71 -53.10
C GLU A 183 -2.91 -8.58 -53.16
N PRO A 184 -2.15 -9.69 -53.23
CA PRO A 184 -0.71 -9.61 -53.34
C PRO A 184 -0.33 -9.15 -54.76
N GLU A 185 0.34 -8.00 -54.88
CA GLU A 185 1.02 -7.62 -56.11
C GLU A 185 2.14 -8.62 -56.46
N PRO A 186 2.38 -8.91 -57.76
CA PRO A 186 3.38 -9.89 -58.19
C PRO A 186 4.82 -9.35 -58.06
N PRO A 187 5.84 -10.21 -57.88
CA PRO A 187 7.20 -9.78 -57.60
C PRO A 187 7.88 -9.20 -58.85
N GLY A 188 8.09 -7.88 -58.85
CA GLY A 188 8.90 -7.16 -59.84
C GLY A 188 10.38 -7.12 -59.45
N ARG A 189 11.16 -7.99 -60.11
CA ARG A 189 12.62 -7.98 -60.40
C ARG A 189 13.53 -7.02 -59.59
N GLU A 190 14.41 -7.62 -58.80
CA GLU A 190 15.65 -6.98 -58.29
C GLU A 190 16.62 -6.68 -59.45
N GLU A 191 17.10 -5.44 -59.52
CA GLU A 191 18.35 -5.08 -60.21
C GLU A 191 19.47 -4.83 -59.19
N PRO A 192 20.73 -5.21 -59.48
CA PRO A 192 21.80 -5.19 -58.49
C PRO A 192 22.47 -3.82 -58.33
N ALA A 193 23.07 -3.70 -57.14
CA ALA A 193 23.73 -2.56 -56.49
C ALA A 193 24.69 -1.68 -57.32
N PRO A 194 25.06 -0.52 -56.73
CA PRO A 194 26.48 -0.36 -56.41
C PRO A 194 26.74 0.12 -54.96
N SER A 195 27.77 -0.44 -54.33
CA SER A 195 28.50 0.10 -53.15
C SER A 195 29.36 1.33 -53.56
N PRO A 196 29.99 2.16 -52.70
CA PRO A 196 30.49 1.94 -51.32
C PRO A 196 30.17 3.13 -50.35
N GLU A 197 30.46 3.12 -49.04
CA GLU A 197 31.72 3.60 -48.42
C GLU A 197 31.64 3.47 -46.88
N ILE A 198 32.80 3.29 -46.25
CA ILE A 198 33.00 3.02 -44.81
C ILE A 198 33.21 4.35 -44.06
N ALA A 199 32.48 4.58 -42.95
CA ALA A 199 32.84 5.60 -41.96
C ALA A 199 32.54 5.17 -40.51
N LYS A 200 33.56 4.57 -39.89
CA LYS A 200 34.02 4.71 -38.49
C LYS A 200 32.96 4.94 -37.38
N THR A 201 32.73 3.91 -36.57
CA THR A 201 32.20 4.06 -35.20
C THR A 201 33.35 4.24 -34.21
N ASN A 202 33.29 5.29 -33.40
CA ASN A 202 34.03 5.39 -32.13
C ASN A 202 33.11 4.94 -30.98
N PRO A 203 33.64 4.26 -29.94
CA PRO A 203 32.84 3.81 -28.81
C PRO A 203 32.68 4.94 -27.77
N ILE A 204 31.48 5.09 -27.21
CA ILE A 204 31.27 5.92 -26.00
C ILE A 204 31.45 5.03 -24.77
N SER A 205 32.44 5.41 -23.98
CA SER A 205 32.84 4.90 -22.67
C SER A 205 31.80 5.19 -21.58
N GLU A 206 31.78 4.30 -20.60
CA GLU A 206 31.17 4.46 -19.27
C GLU A 206 31.49 5.82 -18.63
N ALA A 207 30.48 6.49 -18.07
CA ALA A 207 30.66 7.54 -17.09
C ALA A 207 29.64 7.36 -15.97
N SER A 208 30.16 6.94 -14.82
CA SER A 208 29.53 6.93 -13.52
C SER A 208 29.23 8.36 -13.04
N SER A 209 28.15 8.53 -12.27
CA SER A 209 27.86 9.79 -11.56
C SER A 209 27.21 9.53 -10.19
N PRO A 210 27.39 10.44 -9.23
CA PRO A 210 27.53 10.11 -7.81
C PRO A 210 26.23 10.23 -7.00
N ARG A 211 26.16 9.48 -5.90
CA ARG A 211 25.11 9.58 -4.87
C ARG A 211 25.18 10.93 -4.13
N PRO A 212 24.07 11.67 -3.94
CA PRO A 212 24.05 12.81 -3.04
C PRO A 212 23.85 12.39 -1.57
N ALA A 213 24.37 13.24 -0.68
CA ALA A 213 24.60 13.02 0.75
C ALA A 213 23.33 12.85 1.60
N ALA A 214 23.46 12.01 2.65
CA ALA A 214 22.42 11.65 3.59
C ALA A 214 22.05 12.80 4.56
N CYS A 215 20.74 13.01 4.77
CA CYS A 215 20.20 13.89 5.79
C CYS A 215 20.28 13.25 7.19
N THR A 216 20.98 13.90 8.11
CA THR A 216 21.39 13.40 9.44
C THR A 216 20.28 13.28 10.49
N ARG A 217 19.01 13.53 10.16
CA ARG A 217 17.91 13.55 11.16
C ARG A 217 17.07 12.28 11.24
N CYS A 218 17.20 11.35 10.27
CA CYS A 218 16.47 10.07 10.27
C CYS A 218 17.08 8.99 11.18
N HIS A 219 18.28 9.21 11.75
CA HIS A 219 19.01 8.19 12.51
C HIS A 219 18.46 7.90 13.93
N ASN A 220 17.64 8.78 14.51
CA ASN A 220 17.24 8.66 15.93
C ASN A 220 15.89 7.99 16.19
N ILE A 221 15.12 7.59 15.16
CA ILE A 221 13.81 6.93 15.34
C ILE A 221 13.94 5.39 15.45
N ARG A 222 15.05 4.80 14.98
CA ARG A 222 15.28 3.34 14.99
C ARG A 222 15.58 2.72 16.39
N ARG A 223 15.50 3.48 17.49
CA ARG A 223 15.91 3.00 18.84
C ARG A 223 14.82 2.97 19.93
N ARG A 224 13.53 2.96 19.58
CA ARG A 224 12.48 2.70 20.59
C ARG A 224 11.56 1.57 20.15
N ALA A 225 11.86 0.36 20.63
CA ALA A 225 10.92 -0.75 20.60
C ALA A 225 9.65 -0.39 21.40
N PRO A 226 8.45 -0.76 20.92
CA PRO A 226 7.23 -0.54 21.67
C PRO A 226 7.24 -1.42 22.93
N ARG A 227 7.08 -0.80 24.10
CA ARG A 227 6.94 -1.55 25.37
C ARG A 227 5.59 -2.28 25.35
N LEU A 228 5.63 -3.61 25.35
CA LEU A 228 4.46 -4.47 25.55
C LEU A 228 3.65 -4.04 26.78
N ALA A 229 2.33 -3.92 26.61
CA ALA A 229 1.43 -3.54 27.68
C ALA A 229 1.52 -4.56 28.86
N PRO A 230 1.49 -4.12 30.13
CA PRO A 230 1.70 -4.99 31.30
C PRO A 230 0.77 -6.22 31.36
N ARG A 231 -0.44 -6.08 30.81
CA ARG A 231 -1.46 -7.15 30.78
C ARG A 231 -1.09 -8.30 29.82
N LEU A 232 -0.39 -8.01 28.72
CA LEU A 232 0.04 -9.04 27.76
C LEU A 232 1.18 -9.88 28.34
N LYS A 233 2.12 -9.24 29.06
CA LYS A 233 3.19 -9.93 29.79
C LYS A 233 2.63 -10.90 30.83
N ALA A 234 1.69 -10.46 31.65
CA ALA A 234 1.06 -11.30 32.67
C ALA A 234 0.32 -12.52 32.06
N PHE A 235 -0.38 -12.33 30.93
CA PHE A 235 -1.09 -13.42 30.26
C PHE A 235 -0.16 -14.46 29.66
N LEU A 236 0.93 -14.03 29.02
CA LEU A 236 1.94 -14.92 28.46
C LEU A 236 2.72 -15.67 29.53
N GLU A 237 2.97 -15.05 30.68
CA GLU A 237 3.67 -15.64 31.83
C GLU A 237 2.83 -16.73 32.53
N ILE A 238 1.52 -16.51 32.69
CA ILE A 238 0.57 -17.53 33.19
C ILE A 238 0.51 -18.74 32.24
N ARG A 239 0.52 -18.50 30.92
CA ARG A 239 0.46 -19.57 29.90
C ARG A 239 1.78 -20.35 29.82
N ARG A 240 2.92 -19.67 29.98
CA ARG A 240 4.26 -20.29 30.04
C ARG A 240 4.44 -21.18 31.28
N ASN A 241 3.89 -20.78 32.43
CA ASN A 241 3.94 -21.58 33.65
C ASN A 241 3.06 -22.84 33.56
N ARG A 242 1.94 -22.80 32.82
CA ARG A 242 1.11 -23.99 32.56
C ARG A 242 1.77 -25.02 31.65
N ARG A 243 2.65 -24.61 30.72
CA ARG A 243 3.45 -25.53 29.88
C ARG A 243 4.66 -26.15 30.58
N ARG A 244 5.11 -25.59 31.71
CA ARG A 244 6.22 -26.14 32.51
C ARG A 244 5.77 -27.12 33.59
N ALA A 245 4.47 -27.16 33.89
CA ALA A 245 3.86 -27.98 34.93
C ALA A 245 3.14 -29.22 34.38
N ALA A 246 3.18 -29.43 33.05
CA ALA A 246 2.68 -30.60 32.32
C ALA A 246 3.86 -31.22 31.58
#